data_AF-A0A9P9CVY5-F1
#
_entry.id   AF-A0A9P9CVY5-F1
#
_cell.length_a   1.000
_cell.length_b   1.000
_cell.length_c   1.000
_cell.angle_alpha   90.00
_cell.angle_beta   90.00
_cell.angle_gamma   90.00
#
_symmetry.space_group_name_H-M   'P 1'
#
loop_
_entity.id
_entity.type
_entity.pdbx_description
1 polymer ?
#
loop_
_entity_poly.entity_id
_entity_poly.type
_entity_poly.pdbx_seq_one_letter_code
_entity_poly.pdbx_strand_id
1 'polypeptide(L)'
;MALLRHLTRSFSLPPDPEDISVRRQLNEKVIPWSRSPFDDTISDADAERASRLIGEEEESDHNSIPGWIELFFDLSWTMTFSGLTGNTPIKDSGAVQSYIVFFILAWWLWVQQVVYDTRFYTNDHFHRSVLVMQFLVFVSLASFTSGFNIYRGIVHTPETDVVSQRLENRYLTRSFEAIAIIFGLTRFILAGQYIRVAYFKRSTRTKHVFRTITSLIVSGLLFFISFFVIMVAPSDGTGGAAHTIKFILWFLGIVIEIGVYLAAEEPYGLIPHTSMLERLGGLTTIIIGESLNGLIDPLVNVAKSIGFNGASAFQIITVALAVFLVFMLYFASFDLKAAVSPLRQKLAVFAHFPLFICIVLLIEGMKGVMTALTFLAPFSTFSQRFGDVTSINDLRILYGDLGLDFTQTFNTVSKLDNGADPTLAGQVGSFRLAVAGLLAIAEQFEVLSEDAVAAWTSYLTNQSPNELLDDFTSGKTFLNSTIPLRFGEELLGNMQADLVSPLNYISIVGGCLLLCLLLLMLLTLRRTSKYAGVSTVCRVVLACGMFATIVFRPSDPVNSTLPFVNVFLPVVAGIFALELAVDYVIYWFMARNLKRRGLLSRNEALIEESKTFKTV
;
A
#
# COMPACT_ATOMS: atom_id res chain seq x y z
N MET A 1 -37.22 -43.37 -3.07
CA MET A 1 -38.57 -42.89 -3.46
C MET A 1 -39.28 -42.11 -2.36
N ALA A 2 -39.34 -42.60 -1.10
CA ALA A 2 -40.03 -41.89 0.00
C ALA A 2 -39.40 -40.52 0.35
N LEU A 3 -38.06 -40.43 0.35
CA LEU A 3 -37.33 -39.19 0.61
C LEU A 3 -37.54 -38.14 -0.51
N LEU A 4 -37.58 -38.60 -1.76
CA LEU A 4 -37.95 -37.79 -2.93
C LEU A 4 -39.39 -37.28 -2.83
N ARG A 5 -40.35 -38.12 -2.41
CA ARG A 5 -41.74 -37.69 -2.18
C ARG A 5 -41.87 -36.69 -1.02
N HIS A 6 -41.04 -36.84 0.02
CA HIS A 6 -41.02 -35.92 1.15
C HIS A 6 -40.43 -34.56 0.76
N LEU A 7 -39.35 -34.55 -0.03
CA LEU A 7 -38.76 -33.33 -0.60
C LEU A 7 -39.74 -32.66 -1.57
N THR A 8 -40.40 -33.39 -2.47
CA THR A 8 -41.40 -32.78 -3.38
C THR A 8 -42.61 -32.23 -2.64
N ARG A 9 -43.00 -32.81 -1.50
CA ARG A 9 -44.06 -32.26 -0.65
C ARG A 9 -43.61 -30.98 0.05
N SER A 10 -42.38 -30.90 0.55
CA SER A 10 -41.88 -29.67 1.18
C SER A 10 -41.75 -28.51 0.18
N PHE A 11 -41.46 -28.78 -1.10
CA PHE A 11 -41.46 -27.74 -2.15
C PHE A 11 -42.84 -27.23 -2.54
N SER A 12 -43.90 -28.00 -2.27
CA SER A 12 -45.28 -27.64 -2.63
C SER A 12 -46.04 -26.84 -1.56
N LEU A 13 -45.47 -26.72 -0.36
CA LEU A 13 -46.08 -25.96 0.73
C LEU A 13 -45.82 -24.46 0.52
N PRO A 14 -46.82 -23.59 0.73
CA PRO A 14 -46.59 -22.16 0.75
C PRO A 14 -45.57 -21.82 1.85
N PRO A 15 -44.70 -20.81 1.64
CA PRO A 15 -43.75 -20.38 2.66
C PRO A 15 -44.51 -19.98 3.92
N ASP A 16 -44.08 -20.52 5.07
CA ASP A 16 -44.64 -20.15 6.37
C ASP A 16 -44.31 -18.68 6.66
N PRO A 17 -45.33 -17.81 6.83
CA PRO A 17 -45.11 -16.40 7.08
C PRO A 17 -44.42 -16.14 8.43
N GLU A 18 -44.38 -17.08 9.38
CA GLU A 18 -43.68 -16.93 10.66
C GLU A 18 -42.27 -17.53 10.67
N ASP A 19 -41.86 -18.22 9.59
CA ASP A 19 -40.51 -18.76 9.48
C ASP A 19 -39.48 -17.64 9.34
N ILE A 20 -38.69 -17.47 10.40
CA ILE A 20 -37.61 -16.49 10.51
C ILE A 20 -36.59 -16.66 9.39
N SER A 21 -36.32 -17.90 8.97
CA SER A 21 -35.34 -18.20 7.91
C SER A 21 -35.85 -17.74 6.53
N VAL A 22 -37.14 -17.92 6.27
CA VAL A 22 -37.79 -17.48 5.03
C VAL A 22 -37.90 -15.96 4.98
N ARG A 23 -38.31 -15.31 6.09
CA ARG A 23 -38.30 -13.85 6.21
C ARG A 23 -36.90 -13.27 6.03
N ARG A 24 -35.89 -13.90 6.62
CA ARG A 24 -34.48 -13.51 6.43
C ARG A 24 -34.07 -13.61 4.96
N GLN A 25 -34.34 -14.75 4.31
CA GLN A 25 -34.03 -14.91 2.89
C GLN A 25 -34.79 -13.93 1.98
N LEU A 26 -36.05 -13.62 2.29
CA LEU A 26 -36.85 -12.61 1.59
C LEU A 26 -36.24 -11.21 1.79
N ASN A 27 -35.89 -10.83 3.01
CA ASN A 27 -35.27 -9.54 3.29
C ASN A 27 -33.86 -9.41 2.67
N GLU A 28 -33.13 -10.52 2.54
CA GLU A 28 -31.81 -10.56 1.88
C GLU A 28 -31.92 -10.51 0.34
N LYS A 29 -32.92 -11.18 -0.24
CA LYS A 29 -33.06 -11.35 -1.71
C LYS A 29 -33.99 -10.34 -2.37
N VAL A 30 -35.05 -9.91 -1.71
CA VAL A 30 -36.03 -8.93 -2.22
C VAL A 30 -35.59 -7.55 -1.77
N ILE A 31 -34.70 -6.98 -2.58
CA ILE A 31 -34.07 -5.70 -2.28
C ILE A 31 -34.95 -4.58 -2.86
N PRO A 32 -35.42 -3.62 -2.04
CA PRO A 32 -36.19 -2.49 -2.55
C PRO A 32 -35.30 -1.58 -3.41
N TRP A 33 -35.92 -0.78 -4.29
CA TRP A 33 -35.19 0.19 -5.09
C TRP A 33 -34.47 1.24 -4.23
N SER A 34 -35.14 1.72 -3.19
CA SER A 34 -34.62 2.69 -2.22
C SER A 34 -35.33 2.48 -0.88
N ARG A 35 -34.59 2.53 0.24
CA ARG A 35 -35.11 2.44 1.61
C ARG A 35 -34.74 3.68 2.45
N SER A 36 -35.57 4.10 3.39
CA SER A 36 -35.19 5.20 4.31
C SER A 36 -34.10 4.71 5.28
N PRO A 37 -33.03 5.49 5.53
CA PRO A 37 -32.02 5.16 6.54
C PRO A 37 -32.47 5.50 7.97
N PHE A 38 -33.64 6.13 8.13
CA PHE A 38 -34.20 6.49 9.44
C PHE A 38 -35.27 5.49 9.86
N ASP A 39 -35.30 5.17 11.16
CA ASP A 39 -36.43 4.47 11.74
C ASP A 39 -37.57 5.47 12.03
N ASP A 40 -38.63 5.41 11.23
CA ASP A 40 -39.80 6.28 11.35
C ASP A 40 -40.71 5.90 12.52
N THR A 41 -40.47 4.75 13.17
CA THR A 41 -41.30 4.28 14.29
C THR A 41 -40.92 4.92 15.63
N ILE A 42 -39.73 5.53 15.72
CA ILE A 42 -39.18 6.07 16.97
C ILE A 42 -39.33 7.60 16.97
N SER A 43 -39.95 8.14 18.03
CA SER A 43 -40.04 9.59 18.26
C SER A 43 -38.66 10.22 18.40
N ASP A 44 -38.54 11.48 17.99
CA ASP A 44 -37.29 12.21 17.99
C ASP A 44 -36.63 12.26 19.40
N ALA A 45 -37.41 12.47 20.46
CA ALA A 45 -36.89 12.50 21.83
C ALA A 45 -36.45 11.11 22.34
N ASP A 46 -37.12 10.05 21.88
CA ASP A 46 -36.81 8.68 22.26
C ASP A 46 -35.59 8.15 21.50
N ALA A 47 -35.41 8.56 20.25
CA ALA A 47 -34.21 8.25 19.48
C ALA A 47 -32.96 8.95 20.06
N GLU A 48 -33.12 10.16 20.59
CA GLU A 48 -32.04 10.89 21.30
C GLU A 48 -31.70 10.23 22.63
N ARG A 49 -32.68 9.71 23.37
CA ARG A 49 -32.42 8.91 24.57
C ARG A 49 -31.77 7.56 24.23
N ALA A 50 -32.30 6.85 23.25
CA ALA A 50 -31.77 5.56 22.81
C ALA A 50 -30.33 5.67 22.32
N SER A 51 -30.01 6.65 21.47
CA SER A 51 -28.64 6.89 21.01
C SER A 51 -27.66 7.24 22.14
N ARG A 52 -28.12 7.84 23.24
CA ARG A 52 -27.32 8.06 24.45
C ARG A 52 -27.14 6.80 25.31
N LEU A 53 -28.09 5.87 25.25
CA LEU A 53 -28.09 4.59 25.99
C LEU A 53 -27.34 3.47 25.25
N ILE A 54 -27.32 3.47 23.92
CA ILE A 54 -26.57 2.53 23.06
C ILE A 54 -25.04 2.61 23.29
N GLY A 55 -24.57 3.62 24.03
CA GLY A 55 -23.21 3.60 24.58
C GLY A 55 -22.91 2.42 25.53
N GLU A 56 -23.93 1.66 25.98
CA GLU A 56 -23.78 0.57 26.95
C GLU A 56 -24.38 -0.80 26.56
N GLU A 57 -25.19 -0.95 25.51
CA GLU A 57 -25.80 -2.26 25.16
C GLU A 57 -25.70 -2.65 23.68
N GLU A 58 -25.52 -3.96 23.47
CA GLU A 58 -25.06 -4.69 22.29
C GLU A 58 -25.84 -4.44 20.98
N GLU A 59 -25.06 -4.49 19.88
CA GLU A 59 -25.49 -4.52 18.48
C GLU A 59 -26.59 -5.56 18.21
N SER A 60 -27.77 -5.10 17.77
CA SER A 60 -28.74 -5.99 17.13
C SER A 60 -28.28 -6.28 15.69
N ASP A 61 -27.86 -7.52 15.44
CA ASP A 61 -27.37 -8.15 14.20
C ASP A 61 -28.39 -8.18 13.03
N HIS A 62 -29.37 -7.26 12.98
CA HIS A 62 -30.54 -7.38 12.10
C HIS A 62 -30.53 -6.49 10.86
N ASN A 63 -29.56 -5.57 10.70
CA ASN A 63 -29.49 -4.67 9.54
C ASN A 63 -28.05 -4.26 9.11
N SER A 64 -26.98 -4.93 9.56
CA SER A 64 -25.60 -4.56 9.21
C SER A 64 -25.33 -4.68 7.69
N ILE A 65 -24.41 -3.84 7.17
CA ILE A 65 -23.96 -3.93 5.77
C ILE A 65 -23.39 -5.34 5.56
N PRO A 66 -23.76 -6.06 4.48
CA PRO A 66 -23.14 -7.34 4.20
C PRO A 66 -21.62 -7.18 4.09
N GLY A 67 -20.85 -7.84 4.96
CA GLY A 67 -19.38 -7.64 5.05
C GLY A 67 -18.61 -7.92 3.75
N TRP A 68 -19.18 -8.70 2.82
CA TRP A 68 -18.59 -8.89 1.49
C TRP A 68 -18.68 -7.65 0.59
N ILE A 69 -19.70 -6.80 0.75
CA ILE A 69 -19.83 -5.53 0.03
C ILE A 69 -18.76 -4.56 0.50
N GLU A 70 -18.62 -4.48 1.82
CA GLU A 70 -17.59 -3.68 2.48
C GLU A 70 -16.19 -4.09 2.01
N LEU A 71 -15.90 -5.40 2.00
CA LEU A 71 -14.65 -5.94 1.51
C LEU A 71 -14.42 -5.64 0.02
N PHE A 72 -15.46 -5.76 -0.81
CA PHE A 72 -15.37 -5.49 -2.25
C PHE A 72 -15.03 -4.02 -2.53
N PHE A 73 -15.63 -3.09 -1.79
CA PHE A 73 -15.31 -1.67 -1.89
C PHE A 73 -13.84 -1.40 -1.54
N ASP A 74 -13.35 -1.96 -0.43
CA ASP A 74 -11.95 -1.78 -0.02
C ASP A 74 -10.97 -2.40 -1.03
N LEU A 75 -11.30 -3.56 -1.60
CA LEU A 75 -10.50 -4.19 -2.64
C LEU A 75 -10.46 -3.33 -3.91
N SER A 76 -11.59 -2.70 -4.26
CA SER A 76 -11.67 -1.77 -5.39
C SER A 76 -10.76 -0.56 -5.19
N TRP A 77 -10.76 0.03 -3.99
CA TRP A 77 -9.81 1.09 -3.64
C TRP A 77 -8.36 0.62 -3.70
N THR A 78 -8.08 -0.59 -3.23
CA THR A 78 -6.74 -1.20 -3.22
C THR A 78 -6.19 -1.38 -4.63
N MET A 79 -7.04 -1.57 -5.65
CA MET A 79 -6.60 -1.61 -7.04
C MET A 79 -5.91 -0.31 -7.48
N THR A 80 -6.44 0.86 -7.08
CA THR A 80 -5.80 2.15 -7.36
C THR A 80 -4.42 2.24 -6.69
N PHE A 81 -4.33 1.73 -5.47
CA PHE A 81 -3.10 1.66 -4.69
C PHE A 81 -2.06 0.71 -5.32
N SER A 82 -2.48 -0.47 -5.77
CA SER A 82 -1.66 -1.45 -6.49
C SER A 82 -1.09 -0.84 -7.77
N GLY A 83 -1.93 -0.14 -8.55
CA GLY A 83 -1.49 0.58 -9.74
C GLY A 83 -0.42 1.63 -9.46
N LEU A 84 -0.57 2.43 -8.39
CA LEU A 84 0.45 3.42 -8.00
C LEU A 84 1.78 2.76 -7.62
N THR A 85 1.70 1.71 -6.81
CA THR A 85 2.88 1.04 -6.25
C THR A 85 3.64 0.26 -7.33
N GLY A 86 2.94 -0.40 -8.24
CA GLY A 86 3.55 -1.13 -9.36
C GLY A 86 4.09 -0.21 -10.47
N ASN A 87 3.39 0.88 -10.80
CA ASN A 87 3.77 1.73 -11.94
C ASN A 87 4.70 2.90 -11.58
N THR A 88 4.95 3.16 -10.29
CA THR A 88 5.82 4.26 -9.84
C THR A 88 6.79 3.75 -8.77
N PRO A 89 7.90 3.09 -9.18
CA PRO A 89 8.86 2.54 -8.23
C PRO A 89 9.46 3.65 -7.36
N ILE A 90 9.44 3.44 -6.05
CA ILE A 90 9.83 4.43 -5.04
C ILE A 90 11.36 4.43 -4.86
N LYS A 91 12.07 4.96 -5.86
CA LYS A 91 13.55 4.96 -5.90
C LYS A 91 14.15 6.23 -5.28
N ASP A 92 13.55 7.39 -5.50
CA ASP A 92 14.05 8.68 -5.04
C ASP A 92 13.12 9.40 -4.05
N SER A 93 13.66 10.39 -3.35
CA SER A 93 12.89 11.20 -2.39
C SER A 93 11.72 11.97 -3.04
N GLY A 94 11.83 12.30 -4.32
CA GLY A 94 10.77 12.95 -5.07
C GLY A 94 9.63 12.00 -5.45
N ALA A 95 9.95 10.74 -5.79
CA ALA A 95 8.95 9.68 -5.92
C ALA A 95 8.20 9.43 -4.61
N VAL A 96 8.88 9.39 -3.46
CA VAL A 96 8.21 9.26 -2.13
C VAL A 96 7.21 10.40 -1.90
N GLN A 97 7.58 11.65 -2.21
CA GLN A 97 6.67 12.78 -2.04
C GLN A 97 5.47 12.70 -2.98
N SER A 98 5.71 12.32 -4.24
CA SER A 98 4.64 12.12 -5.22
C SER A 98 3.68 11.01 -4.79
N TYR A 99 4.23 9.92 -4.26
CA TYR A 99 3.49 8.80 -3.69
C TYR A 99 2.58 9.26 -2.55
N ILE A 100 3.14 9.99 -1.58
CA ILE A 100 2.38 10.52 -0.42
C ILE A 100 1.24 11.42 -0.89
N VAL A 101 1.48 12.31 -1.85
CA VAL A 101 0.43 13.20 -2.38
C VAL A 101 -0.72 12.40 -2.96
N PHE A 102 -0.44 11.43 -3.84
CA PHE A 102 -1.50 10.60 -4.42
C PHE A 102 -2.21 9.76 -3.34
N PHE A 103 -1.46 9.21 -2.39
CA PHE A 103 -2.02 8.45 -1.28
C PHE A 103 -2.98 9.29 -0.42
N ILE A 104 -2.66 10.56 -0.13
CA ILE A 104 -3.60 11.50 0.55
C ILE A 104 -4.92 11.60 -0.23
N LEU A 105 -4.82 11.79 -1.55
CA LEU A 105 -5.99 11.96 -2.41
C LEU A 105 -6.88 10.70 -2.41
N ALA A 106 -6.27 9.53 -2.64
CA ALA A 106 -6.97 8.26 -2.68
C ALA A 106 -7.52 7.85 -1.30
N TRP A 107 -6.74 8.05 -0.24
CA TRP A 107 -7.16 7.76 1.12
C TRP A 107 -8.39 8.58 1.52
N TRP A 108 -8.37 9.88 1.22
CA TRP A 108 -9.47 10.76 1.58
C TRP A 108 -10.77 10.39 0.86
N LEU A 109 -10.67 9.94 -0.40
CA LEU A 109 -11.78 9.36 -1.15
C LEU A 109 -12.44 8.18 -0.42
N TRP A 110 -11.61 7.25 0.07
CA TRP A 110 -12.09 6.09 0.82
C TRP A 110 -12.75 6.51 2.13
N VAL A 111 -12.10 7.36 2.93
CA VAL A 111 -12.65 7.81 4.22
C VAL A 111 -14.02 8.46 4.07
N GLN A 112 -14.18 9.38 3.12
CA GLN A 112 -15.46 10.06 2.89
C GLN A 112 -16.57 9.06 2.53
N GLN A 113 -16.24 8.07 1.69
CA GLN A 113 -17.21 7.06 1.29
C GLN A 113 -17.60 6.13 2.44
N VAL A 114 -16.63 5.59 3.18
CA VAL A 114 -16.90 4.68 4.30
C VAL A 114 -17.62 5.40 5.44
N VAL A 115 -17.33 6.68 5.68
CA VAL A 115 -18.08 7.50 6.64
C VAL A 115 -19.54 7.65 6.22
N TYR A 116 -19.83 7.75 4.92
CA TYR A 116 -21.21 7.75 4.44
C TYR A 116 -21.85 6.36 4.63
N ASP A 117 -21.18 5.29 4.19
CA ASP A 117 -21.76 3.94 4.21
C ASP A 117 -22.01 3.45 5.64
N THR A 118 -21.06 3.62 6.57
CA THR A 118 -21.23 3.26 8.00
C THR A 118 -22.42 3.94 8.68
N ARG A 119 -22.89 5.08 8.15
CA ARG A 119 -23.97 5.89 8.74
C ARG A 119 -25.32 5.76 8.04
N PHE A 120 -25.31 5.66 6.71
CA PHE A 120 -26.52 5.81 5.89
C PHE A 120 -26.75 4.67 4.92
N TYR A 121 -25.90 3.64 4.93
CA TYR A 121 -26.09 2.50 4.05
C TYR A 121 -27.42 1.82 4.33
N THR A 122 -28.18 1.63 3.26
CA THR A 122 -29.37 0.79 3.27
C THR A 122 -29.19 -0.27 2.19
N ASN A 123 -29.50 -1.53 2.50
CA ASN A 123 -29.44 -2.60 1.51
C ASN A 123 -30.54 -2.40 0.44
N ASP A 124 -30.25 -1.58 -0.56
CA ASP A 124 -31.12 -1.21 -1.69
C ASP A 124 -30.35 -1.17 -3.02
N HIS A 125 -31.08 -1.13 -4.13
CA HIS A 125 -30.48 -1.06 -5.47
C HIS A 125 -29.72 0.24 -5.73
N PHE A 126 -30.10 1.34 -5.08
CA PHE A 126 -29.39 2.61 -5.19
C PHE A 126 -27.95 2.49 -4.68
N HIS A 127 -27.73 2.01 -3.45
CA HIS A 127 -26.38 1.86 -2.90
C HIS A 127 -25.55 0.85 -3.70
N ARG A 128 -26.17 -0.24 -4.18
CA ARG A 128 -25.49 -1.20 -5.08
C ARG A 128 -25.08 -0.58 -6.42
N SER A 129 -25.91 0.30 -6.99
CA SER A 129 -25.57 1.01 -8.23
C SER A 129 -24.42 1.99 -8.02
N VAL A 130 -24.44 2.71 -6.89
CA VAL A 130 -23.36 3.64 -6.53
C VAL A 130 -22.05 2.88 -6.27
N LEU A 131 -22.09 1.71 -5.63
CA LEU A 131 -20.93 0.83 -5.48
C LEU A 131 -20.30 0.47 -6.83
N VAL A 132 -21.10 0.15 -7.85
CA VAL A 132 -20.59 -0.11 -9.22
C VAL A 132 -19.93 1.15 -9.79
N MET A 133 -20.52 2.33 -9.61
CA MET A 133 -19.91 3.59 -10.05
C MET A 133 -18.58 3.86 -9.34
N GLN A 134 -18.48 3.57 -8.05
CA GLN A 134 -17.23 3.71 -7.28
C GLN A 134 -16.15 2.73 -7.72
N PHE A 135 -16.52 1.48 -8.02
CA PHE A 135 -15.60 0.52 -8.62
C PHE A 135 -15.01 1.06 -9.93
N LEU A 136 -15.86 1.56 -10.83
CA LEU A 136 -15.41 2.16 -12.10
C LEU A 136 -14.50 3.38 -11.89
N VAL A 137 -14.78 4.19 -10.87
CA VAL A 137 -13.92 5.30 -10.46
C VAL A 137 -12.53 4.80 -10.07
N PHE A 138 -12.42 3.81 -9.19
CA PHE A 138 -11.12 3.33 -8.71
C PHE A 138 -10.33 2.60 -9.80
N VAL A 139 -11.00 1.84 -10.67
CA VAL A 139 -10.37 1.25 -11.86
C VAL A 139 -9.82 2.34 -12.79
N SER A 140 -10.60 3.42 -12.99
CA SER A 140 -10.17 4.55 -13.82
C SER A 140 -8.99 5.27 -13.18
N LEU A 141 -9.02 5.54 -11.87
CA LEU A 141 -7.89 6.14 -11.16
C LEU A 141 -6.63 5.29 -11.27
N ALA A 142 -6.74 3.97 -11.10
CA ALA A 142 -5.60 3.06 -11.22
C ALA A 142 -4.89 3.19 -12.57
N SER A 143 -5.66 3.40 -13.65
CA SER A 143 -5.14 3.53 -15.02
C SER A 143 -4.30 4.79 -15.26
N PHE A 144 -4.45 5.82 -14.42
CA PHE A 144 -3.74 7.10 -14.53
C PHE A 144 -2.66 7.30 -13.46
N THR A 145 -2.27 6.23 -12.77
CA THR A 145 -1.23 6.27 -11.72
C THR A 145 0.20 6.22 -12.25
N SER A 146 0.41 5.78 -13.50
CA SER A 146 1.75 5.59 -14.06
C SER A 146 2.53 6.90 -14.18
N GLY A 147 3.77 6.89 -13.66
CA GLY A 147 4.67 8.04 -13.71
C GLY A 147 4.21 9.26 -12.91
N PHE A 148 3.31 9.09 -11.94
CA PHE A 148 2.79 10.21 -11.15
C PHE A 148 3.92 10.95 -10.43
N ASN A 149 4.20 12.18 -10.86
CA ASN A 149 5.29 12.99 -10.32
C ASN A 149 4.87 14.45 -10.13
N ILE A 150 5.01 14.97 -8.90
CA ILE A 150 4.57 16.32 -8.54
C ILE A 150 5.51 17.43 -9.05
N TYR A 151 6.78 17.12 -9.31
CA TYR A 151 7.80 18.09 -9.73
C TYR A 151 7.86 18.29 -11.24
N ARG A 152 7.37 17.30 -12.00
CA ARG A 152 7.34 17.37 -13.46
C ARG A 152 6.41 18.50 -13.92
N GLY A 153 6.95 19.38 -14.76
CA GLY A 153 6.30 20.62 -15.20
C GLY A 153 6.52 21.83 -14.28
N ILE A 154 7.14 21.65 -13.11
CA ILE A 154 7.56 22.74 -12.20
C ILE A 154 9.07 22.99 -12.30
N VAL A 155 9.85 21.91 -12.36
CA VAL A 155 11.32 21.95 -12.50
C VAL A 155 11.71 21.62 -13.93
N HIS A 156 12.50 22.49 -14.56
CA HIS A 156 13.07 22.25 -15.89
C HIS A 156 14.32 21.37 -15.77
N THR A 157 14.24 20.11 -16.19
CA THR A 157 15.42 19.24 -16.34
C THR A 157 16.04 19.43 -17.73
N PRO A 158 17.38 19.50 -17.85
CA PRO A 158 18.07 19.64 -19.15
C PRO A 158 17.73 18.47 -20.10
N GLU A 159 17.43 18.79 -21.35
CA GLU A 159 16.91 17.85 -22.36
C GLU A 159 18.04 17.02 -22.98
N THR A 160 18.01 15.70 -22.82
CA THR A 160 18.90 14.75 -23.54
C THR A 160 18.20 14.05 -24.69
N ASP A 161 16.86 13.86 -24.61
CA ASP A 161 16.01 13.36 -25.71
C ASP A 161 14.67 14.12 -25.76
N VAL A 162 14.56 15.02 -26.74
CA VAL A 162 13.43 15.95 -26.88
C VAL A 162 12.12 15.29 -27.31
N VAL A 163 12.15 14.12 -27.97
CA VAL A 163 10.93 13.50 -28.52
C VAL A 163 10.24 12.64 -27.48
N SER A 164 10.98 11.75 -26.83
CA SER A 164 10.46 10.84 -25.80
C SER A 164 9.90 11.63 -24.61
N GLN A 165 10.62 12.67 -24.17
CA GLN A 165 10.19 13.54 -23.08
C GLN A 165 8.90 14.31 -23.41
N ARG A 166 8.70 14.74 -24.66
CA ARG A 166 7.43 15.39 -25.09
C ARG A 166 6.24 14.44 -25.06
N LEU A 167 6.45 13.17 -25.45
CA LEU A 167 5.39 12.17 -25.43
C LEU A 167 4.98 11.83 -23.99
N GLU A 168 5.96 11.66 -23.11
CA GLU A 168 5.75 11.39 -21.68
C GLU A 168 5.03 12.56 -20.99
N ASN A 169 5.47 13.80 -21.24
CA ASN A 169 4.81 15.01 -20.70
C ASN A 169 3.35 15.11 -21.15
N ARG A 170 3.03 14.71 -22.38
CA ARG A 170 1.66 14.69 -22.88
C ARG A 170 0.81 13.64 -22.16
N TYR A 171 1.35 12.44 -21.92
CA TYR A 171 0.65 11.42 -21.15
C TYR A 171 0.37 11.90 -19.72
N LEU A 172 1.40 12.40 -19.03
CA LEU A 172 1.28 12.86 -17.64
C LEU A 172 0.27 14.01 -17.48
N THR A 173 0.28 14.97 -18.41
CA THR A 173 -0.70 16.07 -18.41
C THR A 173 -2.13 15.52 -18.51
N ARG A 174 -2.37 14.57 -19.42
CA ARG A 174 -3.67 13.88 -19.55
C ARG A 174 -4.03 13.07 -18.31
N SER A 175 -3.07 12.42 -17.66
CA SER A 175 -3.29 11.71 -16.41
C SER A 175 -3.75 12.65 -15.30
N PHE A 176 -3.12 13.83 -15.15
CA PHE A 176 -3.57 14.84 -14.18
C PHE A 176 -4.96 15.39 -14.50
N GLU A 177 -5.27 15.64 -15.77
CA GLU A 177 -6.61 16.03 -16.23
C GLU A 177 -7.66 14.98 -15.86
N ALA A 178 -7.37 13.71 -16.14
CA ALA A 178 -8.26 12.60 -15.84
C ALA A 178 -8.48 12.44 -14.33
N ILE A 179 -7.41 12.51 -13.53
CA ILE A 179 -7.50 12.48 -12.06
C ILE A 179 -8.41 13.61 -11.56
N ALA A 180 -8.23 14.84 -12.05
CA ALA A 180 -9.06 15.98 -11.65
C ALA A 180 -10.56 15.74 -11.95
N ILE A 181 -10.90 15.25 -13.15
CA ILE A 181 -12.29 14.94 -13.51
C ILE A 181 -12.85 13.82 -12.62
N ILE A 182 -12.11 12.73 -12.44
CA ILE A 182 -12.58 11.58 -11.66
C ILE A 182 -12.80 11.98 -10.19
N PHE A 183 -11.88 12.78 -9.63
CA PHE A 183 -12.05 13.34 -8.29
C PHE A 183 -13.26 14.27 -8.22
N GLY A 184 -13.51 15.14 -9.20
CA GLY A 184 -14.72 15.94 -9.25
C GLY A 184 -16.01 15.11 -9.29
N LEU A 185 -16.05 14.09 -10.17
CA LEU A 185 -17.21 13.21 -10.35
C LEU A 185 -17.57 12.44 -9.08
N THR A 186 -16.58 11.89 -8.38
CA THR A 186 -16.79 11.19 -7.11
C THR A 186 -17.46 12.06 -6.05
N ARG A 187 -17.09 13.35 -5.97
CA ARG A 187 -17.70 14.30 -5.02
C ARG A 187 -19.15 14.56 -5.36
N PHE A 188 -19.49 14.64 -6.64
CA PHE A 188 -20.87 14.78 -7.07
C PHE A 188 -21.69 13.51 -6.85
N ILE A 189 -21.12 12.32 -7.04
CA ILE A 189 -21.76 11.04 -6.69
C ILE A 189 -22.08 11.01 -5.20
N LEU A 190 -21.10 11.30 -4.34
CA LEU A 190 -21.28 11.33 -2.89
C LEU A 190 -22.25 12.43 -2.44
N ALA A 191 -22.20 13.62 -3.06
CA ALA A 191 -23.17 14.67 -2.82
C ALA A 191 -24.59 14.21 -3.19
N GLY A 192 -24.76 13.46 -4.28
CA GLY A 192 -26.03 12.84 -4.66
C GLY A 192 -26.56 11.87 -3.61
N GLN A 193 -25.68 11.07 -3.01
CA GLN A 193 -26.04 10.18 -1.89
C GLN A 193 -26.50 10.98 -0.65
N TYR A 194 -25.80 12.05 -0.28
CA TYR A 194 -26.22 12.91 0.83
C TYR A 194 -27.51 13.71 0.54
N ILE A 195 -27.72 14.15 -0.72
CA ILE A 195 -28.96 14.81 -1.15
C ILE A 195 -30.15 13.85 -0.98
N ARG A 196 -29.99 12.58 -1.33
CA ARG A 196 -31.01 11.55 -1.09
C ARG A 196 -31.35 11.46 0.40
N VAL A 197 -30.36 11.40 1.28
CA VAL A 197 -30.59 11.38 2.74
C VAL A 197 -31.34 12.63 3.20
N ALA A 198 -31.00 13.80 2.66
CA ALA A 198 -31.69 15.05 2.95
C ALA A 198 -33.15 15.08 2.46
N TYR A 199 -33.48 14.35 1.39
CA TYR A 199 -34.84 14.21 0.86
C TYR A 199 -35.75 13.39 1.80
N PHE A 200 -35.25 12.30 2.39
CA PHE A 200 -36.06 11.40 3.22
C PHE A 200 -36.52 12.02 4.55
N LYS A 201 -35.78 12.96 5.15
CA LYS A 201 -36.18 13.60 6.42
C LYS A 201 -35.73 15.06 6.50
N ARG A 202 -36.65 16.01 6.30
CA ARG A 202 -36.40 17.46 6.38
C ARG A 202 -36.65 17.99 7.80
N SER A 203 -35.86 17.52 8.77
CA SER A 203 -35.92 17.99 10.17
C SER A 203 -34.68 18.83 10.53
N THR A 204 -34.70 19.53 11.68
CA THR A 204 -33.57 20.29 12.26
C THR A 204 -32.28 19.47 12.40
N ARG A 205 -32.37 18.14 12.31
CA ARG A 205 -31.28 17.14 12.33
C ARG A 205 -30.37 17.12 11.10
N THR A 206 -30.78 17.71 9.96
CA THR A 206 -30.02 17.61 8.70
C THR A 206 -29.14 18.81 8.37
N LYS A 207 -29.02 19.80 9.27
CA LYS A 207 -28.13 20.96 9.05
C LYS A 207 -26.68 20.56 8.74
N HIS A 208 -26.17 19.53 9.42
CA HIS A 208 -24.84 18.97 9.17
C HIS A 208 -24.75 18.30 7.79
N VAL A 209 -25.79 17.56 7.38
CA VAL A 209 -25.87 16.95 6.04
C VAL A 209 -25.83 18.01 4.94
N PHE A 210 -26.55 19.13 5.11
CA PHE A 210 -26.49 20.26 4.17
C PHE A 210 -25.09 20.89 4.09
N ARG A 211 -24.39 21.05 5.23
CA ARG A 211 -23.00 21.53 5.23
C ARG A 211 -22.08 20.58 4.46
N THR A 212 -22.23 19.27 4.65
CA THR A 212 -21.46 18.25 3.92
C THR A 212 -21.75 18.28 2.42
N ILE A 213 -23.02 18.42 2.01
CA ILE A 213 -23.40 18.56 0.60
C ILE A 213 -22.73 19.80 0.00
N THR A 214 -22.81 20.95 0.68
CA THR A 214 -22.18 22.18 0.20
C THR A 214 -20.67 22.03 0.07
N SER A 215 -19.98 21.42 1.05
CA SER A 215 -18.54 21.19 0.94
C SER A 215 -18.18 20.27 -0.23
N LEU A 216 -18.96 19.21 -0.47
CA LEU A 216 -18.72 18.28 -1.58
C LEU A 216 -18.94 18.94 -2.94
N ILE A 217 -19.96 19.80 -3.07
CA ILE A 217 -20.18 20.57 -4.30
C ILE A 217 -19.03 21.56 -4.52
N VAL A 218 -18.62 22.28 -3.48
CA VAL A 218 -17.52 23.25 -3.56
C VAL A 218 -16.21 22.55 -3.93
N SER A 219 -15.86 21.45 -3.26
CA SER A 219 -14.65 20.69 -3.58
C SER A 219 -14.71 20.06 -4.97
N GLY A 220 -15.86 19.49 -5.35
CA GLY A 220 -16.09 18.98 -6.71
C GLY A 220 -15.83 20.06 -7.77
N LEU A 221 -16.37 21.27 -7.57
CA LEU A 221 -16.10 22.41 -8.45
C LEU A 221 -14.63 22.81 -8.47
N LEU A 222 -13.91 22.81 -7.35
CA LEU A 222 -12.47 23.09 -7.32
C LEU A 222 -11.66 22.09 -8.14
N PHE A 223 -12.01 20.80 -8.09
CA PHE A 223 -11.41 19.77 -8.95
C PHE A 223 -11.73 20.01 -10.43
N PHE A 224 -12.97 20.36 -10.79
CA PHE A 224 -13.29 20.73 -12.18
C PHE A 224 -12.59 21.99 -12.66
N ILE A 225 -12.47 23.03 -11.81
CA ILE A 225 -11.70 24.24 -12.13
C ILE A 225 -10.24 23.87 -12.38
N SER A 226 -9.67 22.97 -11.57
CA SER A 226 -8.29 22.51 -11.79
C SER A 226 -8.11 21.80 -13.14
N PHE A 227 -9.11 21.04 -13.61
CA PHE A 227 -9.10 20.44 -14.95
C PHE A 227 -9.01 21.51 -16.05
N PHE A 228 -9.84 22.56 -15.98
CA PHE A 228 -9.78 23.66 -16.94
C PHE A 228 -8.46 24.43 -16.89
N VAL A 229 -7.87 24.60 -15.70
CA VAL A 229 -6.55 25.24 -15.54
C VAL A 229 -5.46 24.43 -16.25
N ILE A 230 -5.49 23.09 -16.16
CA ILE A 230 -4.51 22.22 -16.81
C ILE A 230 -4.75 22.21 -18.33
N MET A 231 -5.99 22.13 -18.77
CA MET A 231 -6.36 22.11 -20.19
C MET A 231 -5.89 23.37 -20.95
N VAL A 232 -5.88 24.52 -20.29
CA VAL A 232 -5.44 25.80 -20.88
C VAL A 232 -3.92 25.99 -20.78
N ALA A 233 -3.24 25.20 -19.95
CA ALA A 233 -1.80 25.34 -19.74
C ALA A 233 -1.00 24.86 -20.97
N PRO A 234 0.07 25.57 -21.38
CA PRO A 234 0.96 25.10 -22.44
C PRO A 234 1.63 23.77 -22.05
N SER A 235 1.58 22.78 -22.96
CA SER A 235 2.20 21.45 -22.78
C SER A 235 3.73 21.45 -22.78
N ASP A 236 4.34 22.60 -23.08
CA ASP A 236 5.76 22.72 -23.42
C ASP A 236 6.63 22.96 -22.17
N GLY A 237 6.10 22.66 -20.98
CA GLY A 237 6.79 22.80 -19.69
C GLY A 237 6.90 24.23 -19.15
N THR A 238 6.48 25.25 -19.91
CA THR A 238 6.46 26.67 -19.50
C THR A 238 5.29 27.03 -18.56
N GLY A 239 4.38 26.07 -18.32
CA GLY A 239 3.18 26.22 -17.50
C GLY A 239 3.35 25.93 -16.00
N GLY A 240 4.53 26.13 -15.41
CA GLY A 240 4.80 25.77 -13.99
C GLY A 240 3.82 26.38 -12.99
N ALA A 241 3.30 27.58 -13.27
CA ALA A 241 2.25 28.20 -12.46
C ALA A 241 0.94 27.39 -12.46
N ALA A 242 0.49 26.91 -13.63
CA ALA A 242 -0.72 26.09 -13.74
C ALA A 242 -0.56 24.74 -13.00
N HIS A 243 0.61 24.12 -13.11
CA HIS A 243 0.94 22.90 -12.39
C HIS A 243 0.99 23.08 -10.86
N THR A 244 1.34 24.27 -10.38
CA THR A 244 1.30 24.59 -8.94
C THR A 244 -0.14 24.85 -8.48
N ILE A 245 -0.91 25.64 -9.26
CA ILE A 245 -2.29 26.01 -8.95
C ILE A 245 -3.19 24.76 -8.83
N LYS A 246 -3.04 23.74 -9.70
CA LYS A 246 -3.85 22.52 -9.60
C LYS A 246 -3.73 21.85 -8.23
N PHE A 247 -2.51 21.72 -7.68
CA PHE A 247 -2.29 21.07 -6.39
C PHE A 247 -2.87 21.91 -5.24
N ILE A 248 -2.74 23.24 -5.31
CA ILE A 248 -3.37 24.15 -4.35
C ILE A 248 -4.89 23.94 -4.34
N LEU A 249 -5.52 23.88 -5.51
CA LEU A 249 -6.97 23.65 -5.62
C LEU A 249 -7.39 22.29 -5.07
N TRP A 250 -6.63 21.23 -5.35
CA TRP A 250 -6.90 19.87 -4.85
C TRP A 250 -6.83 19.82 -3.33
N PHE A 251 -5.74 20.32 -2.73
CA PHE A 251 -5.57 20.33 -1.28
C PHE A 251 -6.57 21.24 -0.59
N LEU A 252 -6.91 22.39 -1.18
CA LEU A 252 -7.94 23.27 -0.65
C LEU A 252 -9.30 22.56 -0.58
N GLY A 253 -9.68 21.82 -1.63
CA GLY A 253 -10.91 21.02 -1.63
C GLY A 253 -10.94 20.00 -0.49
N ILE A 254 -9.84 19.26 -0.29
CA ILE A 254 -9.72 18.27 0.78
C ILE A 254 -9.77 18.93 2.17
N VAL A 255 -9.06 20.04 2.38
CA VAL A 255 -9.05 20.75 3.66
C VAL A 255 -10.45 21.25 4.04
N ILE A 256 -11.22 21.74 3.07
CA ILE A 256 -12.62 22.14 3.29
C ILE A 256 -13.45 20.93 3.77
N GLU A 257 -13.33 19.79 3.10
CA GLU A 257 -14.04 18.56 3.47
C GLU A 257 -13.61 18.04 4.85
N ILE A 258 -12.31 18.04 5.17
CA ILE A 258 -11.77 17.66 6.49
C ILE A 258 -12.36 18.55 7.58
N GLY A 259 -12.38 19.86 7.36
CA GLY A 259 -12.94 20.82 8.31
C GLY A 259 -14.42 20.56 8.60
N VAL A 260 -15.21 20.23 7.56
CA VAL A 260 -16.63 19.87 7.73
C VAL A 260 -16.77 18.53 8.44
N TYR A 261 -15.96 17.52 8.12
CA TYR A 261 -15.98 16.22 8.80
C TYR A 261 -15.67 16.33 10.30
N LEU A 262 -14.67 17.11 10.67
CA LEU A 262 -14.31 17.34 12.08
C LEU A 262 -15.42 18.09 12.82
N ALA A 263 -16.04 19.09 12.18
CA ALA A 263 -17.13 19.88 12.75
C ALA A 263 -18.51 19.21 12.72
N ALA A 264 -18.67 18.09 12.00
CA ALA A 264 -19.95 17.38 11.89
C ALA A 264 -20.29 16.67 13.21
N GLU A 265 -21.49 16.90 13.73
CA GLU A 265 -22.03 16.11 14.85
C GLU A 265 -22.74 14.87 14.32
N GLU A 266 -22.85 13.84 15.16
CA GLU A 266 -23.53 12.59 14.77
C GLU A 266 -25.05 12.78 14.80
N PRO A 267 -25.78 12.47 13.71
CA PRO A 267 -27.24 12.51 13.71
C PRO A 267 -27.80 11.44 14.65
N TYR A 268 -28.74 11.81 15.51
CA TYR A 268 -29.45 10.87 16.39
C TYR A 268 -30.56 10.11 15.64
N GLY A 269 -30.76 8.82 15.97
CA GLY A 269 -31.80 7.96 15.40
C GLY A 269 -31.41 7.21 14.11
N LEU A 270 -30.12 7.00 13.88
CA LEU A 270 -29.60 6.13 12.83
C LEU A 270 -29.64 4.67 13.28
N ILE A 271 -29.89 3.77 12.34
CA ILE A 271 -29.71 2.33 12.56
C ILE A 271 -28.19 2.07 12.58
N PRO A 272 -27.60 1.53 13.66
CA PRO A 272 -26.17 1.21 13.68
C PRO A 272 -25.90 0.05 12.73
N HIS A 273 -24.92 0.20 11.82
CA HIS A 273 -24.66 -0.80 10.78
C HIS A 273 -23.29 -1.46 10.92
N THR A 274 -22.18 -0.69 10.97
CA THR A 274 -20.81 -1.18 11.16
C THR A 274 -19.91 -0.10 11.77
N SER A 275 -18.84 -0.52 12.46
CA SER A 275 -17.89 0.43 13.08
C SER A 275 -16.80 0.86 12.08
N MET A 276 -16.53 2.16 11.99
CA MET A 276 -15.43 2.72 11.17
C MET A 276 -14.07 2.06 11.50
N LEU A 277 -13.89 1.66 12.76
CA LEU A 277 -12.63 1.09 13.22
C LEU A 277 -12.43 -0.36 12.75
N GLU A 278 -13.50 -1.15 12.63
CA GLU A 278 -13.46 -2.47 12.00
C GLU A 278 -13.11 -2.36 10.51
N ARG A 279 -13.67 -1.36 9.82
CA ARG A 279 -13.33 -1.06 8.41
C ARG A 279 -11.86 -0.70 8.24
N LEU A 280 -11.29 0.10 9.15
CA LEU A 280 -9.86 0.42 9.17
C LEU A 280 -8.98 -0.83 9.41
N GLY A 281 -9.39 -1.73 10.30
CA GLY A 281 -8.73 -3.02 10.51
C GLY A 281 -8.74 -3.91 9.26
N GLY A 282 -9.90 -3.99 8.60
CA GLY A 282 -10.07 -4.69 7.32
C GLY A 282 -9.16 -4.11 6.24
N LEU A 283 -9.18 -2.79 6.06
CA LEU A 283 -8.36 -2.12 5.06
C LEU A 283 -6.85 -2.30 5.32
N THR A 284 -6.41 -2.25 6.59
CA THR A 284 -5.01 -2.52 6.94
C THR A 284 -4.58 -3.90 6.50
N THR A 285 -5.44 -4.90 6.73
CA THR A 285 -5.18 -6.28 6.32
C THR A 285 -5.05 -6.39 4.81
N ILE A 286 -5.89 -5.67 4.06
CA ILE A 286 -5.83 -5.64 2.60
C ILE A 286 -4.56 -4.95 2.10
N ILE A 287 -4.17 -3.80 2.69
CA ILE A 287 -2.93 -3.09 2.33
C ILE A 287 -1.70 -3.98 2.56
N ILE A 288 -1.64 -4.67 3.70
CA ILE A 288 -0.56 -5.63 3.99
C ILE A 288 -0.60 -6.79 2.97
N GLY A 289 -1.78 -7.29 2.63
CA GLY A 289 -1.97 -8.34 1.62
C GLY A 289 -1.49 -7.93 0.22
N GLU A 290 -1.82 -6.72 -0.23
CA GLU A 290 -1.33 -6.17 -1.49
C GLU A 290 0.20 -6.00 -1.47
N SER A 291 0.74 -5.52 -0.35
CA SER A 291 2.19 -5.38 -0.20
C SER A 291 2.91 -6.74 -0.24
N LEU A 292 2.28 -7.82 0.26
CA LEU A 292 2.79 -9.19 0.12
C LEU A 292 2.73 -9.67 -1.34
N ASN A 293 1.69 -9.30 -2.10
CA ASN A 293 1.59 -9.62 -3.53
C ASN A 293 2.78 -9.02 -4.31
N GLY A 294 3.18 -7.79 -3.98
CA GLY A 294 4.36 -7.13 -4.55
C GLY A 294 5.70 -7.81 -4.26
N LEU A 295 5.78 -8.76 -3.31
CA LEU A 295 6.99 -9.54 -3.04
C LEU A 295 7.13 -10.78 -3.94
N ILE A 296 6.07 -11.19 -4.65
CA ILE A 296 6.08 -12.44 -5.43
C ILE A 296 7.12 -12.40 -6.56
N ASP A 297 7.16 -11.32 -7.35
CA ASP A 297 8.06 -11.24 -8.50
C ASP A 297 9.54 -11.31 -8.10
N PRO A 298 10.04 -10.52 -7.12
CA PRO A 298 11.39 -10.70 -6.59
C PRO A 298 11.66 -12.13 -6.11
N LEU A 299 10.71 -12.77 -5.43
CA LEU A 299 10.90 -14.15 -4.94
C LEU A 299 11.04 -15.16 -6.08
N VAL A 300 10.21 -15.03 -7.12
CA VAL A 300 10.27 -15.88 -8.31
C VAL A 300 11.58 -15.64 -9.06
N ASN A 301 12.03 -14.39 -9.16
CA ASN A 301 13.29 -14.03 -9.81
C ASN A 301 14.48 -14.64 -9.07
N VAL A 302 14.49 -14.58 -7.74
CA VAL A 302 15.50 -15.24 -6.91
C VAL A 302 15.47 -16.75 -7.06
N ALA A 303 14.30 -17.37 -7.05
CA ALA A 303 14.16 -18.82 -7.19
C ALA A 303 14.66 -19.35 -8.54
N LYS A 304 14.52 -18.54 -9.61
CA LYS A 304 15.02 -18.85 -10.95
C LYS A 304 16.48 -18.47 -11.17
N SER A 305 17.06 -17.67 -10.27
CA SER A 305 18.37 -17.07 -10.50
C SER A 305 19.54 -18.05 -10.34
N ILE A 306 20.57 -17.86 -11.15
CA ILE A 306 21.86 -18.52 -11.00
C ILE A 306 22.46 -18.10 -9.65
N GLY A 307 23.01 -19.05 -8.89
CA GLY A 307 23.70 -18.68 -7.64
C GLY A 307 22.79 -18.41 -6.45
N PHE A 308 21.55 -18.92 -6.46
CA PHE A 308 20.73 -19.00 -5.26
C PHE A 308 21.52 -19.63 -4.10
N ASN A 309 21.62 -18.90 -2.99
CA ASN A 309 22.39 -19.30 -1.83
C ASN A 309 21.56 -19.12 -0.53
N GLY A 310 22.09 -19.65 0.57
CA GLY A 310 21.42 -19.55 1.88
C GLY A 310 21.25 -18.12 2.39
N ALA A 311 22.10 -17.17 1.95
CA ALA A 311 21.99 -15.77 2.34
C ALA A 311 20.78 -15.10 1.67
N SER A 312 20.54 -15.34 0.38
CA SER A 312 19.35 -14.85 -0.34
C SER A 312 18.07 -15.43 0.27
N ALA A 313 18.07 -16.72 0.60
CA ALA A 313 16.93 -17.36 1.28
C ALA A 313 16.65 -16.74 2.67
N PHE A 314 17.71 -16.41 3.42
CA PHE A 314 17.58 -15.78 4.73
C PHE A 314 17.01 -14.36 4.64
N GLN A 315 17.39 -13.55 3.65
CA GLN A 315 16.82 -12.21 3.45
C GLN A 315 15.32 -12.28 3.15
N ILE A 316 14.91 -13.21 2.29
CA ILE A 316 13.50 -13.46 1.96
C ILE A 316 12.68 -13.79 3.21
N ILE A 317 13.15 -14.74 4.02
CA ILE A 317 12.47 -15.14 5.25
C ILE A 317 12.39 -13.96 6.23
N THR A 318 13.44 -13.15 6.29
CA THR A 318 13.49 -11.97 7.15
C THR A 318 12.45 -10.92 6.77
N VAL A 319 12.28 -10.61 5.49
CA VAL A 319 11.24 -9.68 5.03
C VAL A 319 9.85 -10.25 5.32
N ALA A 320 9.61 -11.52 5.03
CA ALA A 320 8.32 -12.16 5.34
C ALA A 320 8.00 -12.12 6.85
N LEU A 321 9.00 -12.38 7.70
CA LEU A 321 8.88 -12.26 9.14
C LEU A 321 8.60 -10.81 9.57
N ALA A 322 9.30 -9.83 8.99
CA ALA A 322 9.10 -8.41 9.28
C ALA A 322 7.66 -7.96 8.96
N VAL A 323 7.12 -8.37 7.81
CA VAL A 323 5.73 -8.08 7.43
C VAL A 323 4.74 -8.71 8.40
N PHE A 324 4.96 -9.98 8.78
CA PHE A 324 4.13 -10.65 9.78
C PHE A 324 4.20 -9.96 11.16
N LEU A 325 5.38 -9.51 11.58
CA LEU A 325 5.56 -8.77 12.82
C LEU A 325 4.82 -7.42 12.79
N VAL A 326 4.86 -6.69 11.67
CA VAL A 326 4.09 -5.45 11.49
C VAL A 326 2.58 -5.72 11.61
N PHE A 327 2.09 -6.80 10.99
CA PHE A 327 0.69 -7.23 11.12
C PHE A 327 0.31 -7.52 12.59
N MET A 328 1.14 -8.28 13.29
CA MET A 328 0.90 -8.60 14.71
C MET A 328 0.97 -7.36 15.60
N LEU A 329 1.93 -6.47 15.38
CA LEU A 329 2.08 -5.23 16.14
C LEU A 329 0.89 -4.29 15.93
N TYR A 330 0.34 -4.21 14.72
CA TYR A 330 -0.84 -3.42 14.43
C TYR A 330 -2.03 -3.84 15.29
N PHE A 331 -2.44 -5.10 15.20
CA PHE A 331 -3.60 -5.61 15.93
C PHE A 331 -3.36 -5.73 17.45
N ALA A 332 -2.11 -5.84 17.89
CA ALA A 332 -1.78 -5.81 19.32
C ALA A 332 -1.85 -4.41 19.94
N SER A 333 -1.76 -3.34 19.14
CA SER A 333 -1.57 -1.97 19.65
C SER A 333 -2.86 -1.26 20.07
N PHE A 334 -4.03 -1.66 19.58
CA PHE A 334 -5.29 -0.99 19.91
C PHE A 334 -6.47 -1.97 19.92
N ASP A 335 -7.42 -1.71 20.81
CA ASP A 335 -8.67 -2.46 20.88
C ASP A 335 -9.73 -1.75 20.03
N LEU A 336 -10.26 -2.48 19.04
CA LEU A 336 -11.30 -2.05 18.10
C LEU A 336 -12.58 -1.54 18.80
N LYS A 337 -12.78 -1.85 20.09
CA LYS A 337 -14.02 -1.58 20.82
C LYS A 337 -13.90 -0.53 21.94
N ALA A 338 -12.71 0.02 22.19
CA ALA A 338 -12.42 0.76 23.42
C ALA A 338 -12.55 2.30 23.36
N ALA A 339 -12.95 2.89 22.22
CA ALA A 339 -12.90 4.34 22.03
C ALA A 339 -14.06 5.10 22.73
N VAL A 340 -13.70 5.86 23.78
CA VAL A 340 -14.64 6.43 24.78
C VAL A 340 -15.31 7.75 24.35
N SER A 341 -14.77 8.49 23.36
CA SER A 341 -15.30 9.81 22.98
C SER A 341 -15.33 10.04 21.46
N PRO A 342 -16.34 10.75 20.91
CA PRO A 342 -16.45 11.00 19.46
C PRO A 342 -15.25 11.72 18.84
N LEU A 343 -14.64 12.69 19.55
CA LEU A 343 -13.45 13.39 19.06
C LEU A 343 -12.24 12.45 18.95
N ARG A 344 -12.01 11.60 19.96
CA ARG A 344 -10.93 10.61 19.93
C ARG A 344 -11.13 9.56 18.84
N GLN A 345 -12.36 9.18 18.53
CA GLN A 345 -12.67 8.29 17.41
C GLN A 345 -12.29 8.93 16.08
N LYS A 346 -12.67 10.20 15.85
CA LYS A 346 -12.26 10.94 14.63
C LYS A 346 -10.74 11.10 14.54
N LEU A 347 -10.08 11.46 15.64
CA LEU A 347 -8.62 11.58 15.67
C LEU A 347 -7.93 10.23 15.46
N ALA A 348 -8.51 9.13 15.95
CA ALA A 348 -8.01 7.80 15.68
C ALA A 348 -8.08 7.48 14.18
N VAL A 349 -9.19 7.79 13.49
CA VAL A 349 -9.28 7.64 12.02
C VAL A 349 -8.15 8.39 11.32
N PHE A 350 -7.91 9.65 11.69
CA PHE A 350 -6.80 10.42 11.12
C PHE A 350 -5.41 9.90 11.50
N ALA A 351 -5.24 9.31 12.68
CA ALA A 351 -3.97 8.70 13.10
C ALA A 351 -3.64 7.40 12.34
N HIS A 352 -4.64 6.73 11.75
CA HIS A 352 -4.38 5.59 10.85
C HIS A 352 -3.79 6.05 9.51
N PHE A 353 -4.06 7.27 9.06
CA PHE A 353 -3.50 7.78 7.81
C PHE A 353 -1.95 7.75 7.74
N PRO A 354 -1.21 8.39 8.67
CA PRO A 354 0.25 8.30 8.67
C PRO A 354 0.75 6.88 8.95
N LEU A 355 -0.02 6.07 9.69
CA LEU A 355 0.29 4.66 9.89
C LEU A 355 0.29 3.90 8.55
N PHE A 356 -0.72 4.08 7.69
CA PHE A 356 -0.78 3.41 6.39
C PHE A 356 0.39 3.78 5.49
N ILE A 357 0.72 5.06 5.42
CA ILE A 357 1.92 5.51 4.69
C ILE A 357 3.16 4.81 5.24
N CYS A 358 3.29 4.72 6.57
CA CYS A 358 4.45 4.07 7.17
C CYS A 358 4.51 2.58 6.86
N ILE A 359 3.39 1.86 6.94
CA ILE A 359 3.34 0.42 6.60
C ILE A 359 3.77 0.21 5.16
N VAL A 360 3.22 0.99 4.24
CA VAL A 360 3.48 0.79 2.81
C VAL A 360 4.90 1.16 2.44
N LEU A 361 5.37 2.34 2.83
CA LEU A 361 6.74 2.77 2.54
C LEU A 361 7.77 1.84 3.19
N LEU A 362 7.46 1.26 4.35
CA LEU A 362 8.33 0.28 4.99
C LEU A 362 8.42 -1.00 4.15
N ILE A 363 7.29 -1.56 3.70
CA ILE A 363 7.28 -2.80 2.93
C ILE A 363 7.92 -2.61 1.54
N GLU A 364 7.58 -1.53 0.84
CA GLU A 364 8.20 -1.20 -0.45
C GLU A 364 9.70 -0.93 -0.32
N GLY A 365 10.12 -0.26 0.76
CA GLY A 365 11.54 -0.09 1.06
C GLY A 365 12.25 -1.42 1.31
N MET A 366 11.67 -2.29 2.14
CA MET A 366 12.23 -3.62 2.40
C MET A 366 12.29 -4.48 1.12
N LYS A 367 11.27 -4.37 0.25
CA LYS A 367 11.26 -4.99 -1.08
C LYS A 367 12.44 -4.52 -1.92
N GLY A 368 12.64 -3.21 -2.05
CA GLY A 368 13.76 -2.65 -2.83
C GLY A 368 15.12 -3.14 -2.34
N VAL A 369 15.36 -3.10 -1.01
CA VAL A 369 16.61 -3.61 -0.42
C VAL A 369 16.78 -5.11 -0.65
N MET A 370 15.71 -5.91 -0.51
CA MET A 370 15.74 -7.34 -0.75
C MET A 370 16.06 -7.66 -2.22
N THR A 371 15.41 -7.01 -3.18
CA THR A 371 15.69 -7.20 -4.61
C THR A 371 17.15 -6.88 -4.93
N ALA A 372 17.65 -5.76 -4.41
CA ALA A 372 19.04 -5.37 -4.62
C ALA A 372 20.04 -6.36 -3.98
N LEU A 373 19.79 -6.82 -2.76
CA LEU A 373 20.65 -7.82 -2.10
C LEU A 373 20.64 -9.18 -2.81
N THR A 374 19.48 -9.58 -3.30
CA THR A 374 19.31 -10.89 -3.93
C THR A 374 19.82 -10.91 -5.37
N PHE A 375 19.89 -9.77 -6.05
CA PHE A 375 20.58 -9.58 -7.34
C PHE A 375 22.10 -9.81 -7.27
N LEU A 376 22.74 -9.47 -6.14
CA LEU A 376 24.20 -9.52 -6.00
C LEU A 376 24.79 -10.92 -6.13
N ALA A 377 24.07 -11.95 -5.67
CA ALA A 377 24.54 -13.34 -5.72
C ALA A 377 24.59 -13.89 -7.16
N PRO A 378 23.52 -13.76 -7.98
CA PRO A 378 23.56 -14.07 -9.41
C PRO A 378 24.59 -13.27 -10.19
N PHE A 379 24.69 -11.98 -9.90
CA PHE A 379 25.68 -11.11 -10.53
C PHE A 379 27.12 -11.61 -10.31
N SER A 380 27.49 -11.86 -9.05
CA SER A 380 28.83 -12.33 -8.69
C SER A 380 29.10 -13.72 -9.27
N THR A 381 28.11 -14.62 -9.21
CA THR A 381 28.23 -15.99 -9.73
C THR A 381 28.41 -16.00 -11.24
N PHE A 382 27.62 -15.21 -11.98
CA PHE A 382 27.76 -15.09 -13.42
C PHE A 382 29.12 -14.51 -13.78
N SER A 383 29.51 -13.41 -13.15
CA SER A 383 30.77 -12.75 -13.47
C SER A 383 31.99 -13.64 -13.23
N GLN A 384 32.01 -14.39 -12.12
CA GLN A 384 33.06 -15.36 -11.84
C GLN A 384 33.05 -16.51 -12.86
N ARG A 385 31.89 -17.14 -13.08
CA ARG A 385 31.77 -18.26 -14.03
C ARG A 385 32.14 -17.85 -15.44
N PHE A 386 31.75 -16.66 -15.88
CA PHE A 386 32.07 -16.10 -17.19
C PHE A 386 33.59 -15.91 -17.35
N GLY A 387 34.28 -15.43 -16.31
CA GLY A 387 35.74 -15.30 -16.30
C GLY A 387 36.48 -16.64 -16.40
N ASP A 388 35.87 -17.72 -15.89
CA ASP A 388 36.44 -19.07 -15.91
C ASP A 388 36.11 -19.86 -17.20
N VAL A 389 35.37 -19.28 -18.16
CA VAL A 389 34.93 -20.00 -19.36
C VAL A 389 36.10 -20.28 -20.29
N THR A 390 36.25 -21.56 -20.65
CA THR A 390 37.27 -22.01 -21.60
C THR A 390 36.69 -22.54 -22.91
N SER A 391 35.39 -22.89 -22.94
CA SER A 391 34.72 -23.44 -24.13
C SER A 391 33.36 -22.82 -24.43
N ILE A 392 32.93 -22.90 -25.70
CA ILE A 392 31.59 -22.46 -26.15
C ILE A 392 30.46 -23.26 -25.47
N ASN A 393 30.71 -24.52 -25.10
CA ASN A 393 29.72 -25.33 -24.40
C ASN A 393 29.48 -24.82 -22.98
N ASP A 394 30.52 -24.32 -22.30
CA ASP A 394 30.39 -23.71 -20.97
C ASP A 394 29.57 -22.42 -21.05
N LEU A 395 29.77 -21.60 -22.10
CA LEU A 395 28.91 -20.45 -22.38
C LEU A 395 27.46 -20.87 -22.60
N ARG A 396 27.22 -21.93 -23.36
CA ARG A 396 25.85 -22.41 -23.62
C ARG A 396 25.15 -22.87 -22.34
N ILE A 397 25.86 -23.51 -21.42
CA ILE A 397 25.33 -23.92 -20.11
C ILE A 397 25.05 -22.67 -19.27
N LEU A 398 26.00 -21.73 -19.19
CA LEU A 398 25.86 -20.50 -18.41
C LEU A 398 24.66 -19.65 -18.86
N TYR A 399 24.45 -19.50 -20.16
CA TYR A 399 23.28 -18.79 -20.70
C TYR A 399 21.99 -19.59 -20.58
N GLY A 400 22.07 -20.92 -20.69
CA GLY A 400 20.93 -21.81 -20.43
C GLY A 400 20.44 -21.70 -18.98
N ASP A 401 21.36 -21.58 -18.02
CA ASP A 401 21.05 -21.35 -16.61
C ASP A 401 20.38 -19.97 -16.37
N LEU A 402 20.61 -18.98 -17.25
CA LEU A 402 19.93 -17.67 -17.23
C LEU A 402 18.56 -17.71 -17.93
N GLY A 403 18.19 -18.83 -18.56
CA GLY A 403 17.01 -18.91 -19.41
C GLY A 403 17.12 -18.16 -20.74
N LEU A 404 18.34 -17.81 -21.16
CA LEU A 404 18.62 -17.09 -22.41
C LEU A 404 18.96 -18.08 -23.53
N ASP A 405 18.50 -17.79 -24.75
CA ASP A 405 18.97 -18.53 -25.93
C ASP A 405 20.36 -18.05 -26.35
N PHE A 406 21.38 -18.76 -25.85
CA PHE A 406 22.77 -18.55 -26.22
C PHE A 406 22.97 -18.48 -27.74
N THR A 407 22.29 -19.34 -28.50
CA THR A 407 22.49 -19.46 -29.95
C THR A 407 22.06 -18.17 -30.65
N GLN A 408 20.93 -17.61 -30.22
CA GLN A 408 20.43 -16.34 -30.76
C GLN A 408 21.35 -15.17 -30.41
N THR A 409 21.77 -15.06 -29.14
CA THR A 409 22.67 -13.99 -28.69
C THR A 409 24.03 -14.09 -29.38
N PHE A 410 24.61 -15.28 -29.44
CA PHE A 410 25.89 -15.54 -30.10
C PHE A 410 25.86 -15.20 -31.59
N ASN A 411 24.82 -15.62 -32.31
CA ASN A 411 24.67 -15.29 -33.73
C ASN A 411 24.50 -13.79 -33.98
N THR A 412 23.89 -13.07 -33.04
CA THR A 412 23.72 -11.61 -33.13
C THR A 412 25.05 -10.90 -32.92
N VAL A 413 25.81 -11.30 -31.89
CA VAL A 413 27.16 -10.78 -31.61
C VAL A 413 28.11 -11.09 -32.78
N SER A 414 28.12 -12.33 -33.27
CA SER A 414 28.98 -12.73 -34.39
C SER A 414 28.70 -11.93 -35.67
N LYS A 415 27.44 -11.56 -35.94
CA LYS A 415 27.10 -10.69 -37.09
C LYS A 415 27.67 -9.29 -36.95
N LEU A 416 27.70 -8.75 -35.73
CA LEU A 416 28.26 -7.43 -35.44
C LEU A 416 29.79 -7.41 -35.47
N ASP A 417 30.44 -8.57 -35.35
CA ASP A 417 31.91 -8.72 -35.39
C ASP A 417 32.45 -9.02 -36.80
N ASN A 418 31.61 -9.36 -37.78
CA ASN A 418 32.01 -9.77 -39.14
C ASN A 418 32.76 -8.71 -39.97
N GLY A 419 32.93 -7.49 -39.46
CA GLY A 419 33.72 -6.41 -40.08
C GLY A 419 34.82 -5.83 -39.19
N ALA A 420 35.04 -6.39 -38.00
CA ALA A 420 36.09 -5.94 -37.07
C ALA A 420 37.46 -6.54 -37.43
N ASP A 421 38.53 -5.91 -36.94
CA ASP A 421 39.88 -6.47 -37.05
C ASP A 421 39.89 -7.89 -36.44
N PRO A 422 40.35 -8.93 -37.16
CA PRO A 422 40.35 -10.31 -36.69
C PRO A 422 41.15 -10.52 -35.39
N THR A 423 42.07 -9.60 -35.06
CA THR A 423 42.80 -9.63 -33.78
C THR A 423 41.96 -9.16 -32.58
N LEU A 424 40.97 -8.29 -32.82
CA LEU A 424 40.11 -7.68 -31.80
C LEU A 424 38.73 -8.37 -31.70
N ALA A 425 38.27 -8.99 -32.78
CA ALA A 425 36.94 -9.60 -32.89
C ALA A 425 36.63 -10.59 -31.75
N GLY A 426 37.60 -11.41 -31.32
CA GLY A 426 37.40 -12.37 -30.23
C GLY A 426 37.22 -11.72 -28.85
N GLN A 427 37.93 -10.64 -28.57
CA GLN A 427 37.84 -9.93 -27.28
C GLN A 427 36.56 -9.09 -27.21
N VAL A 428 36.21 -8.42 -28.30
CA VAL A 428 34.98 -7.60 -28.40
C VAL A 428 33.73 -8.49 -28.38
N GLY A 429 33.76 -9.64 -29.04
CA GLY A 429 32.67 -10.61 -28.95
C GLY A 429 32.48 -11.14 -27.53
N SER A 430 33.58 -11.43 -26.82
CA SER A 430 33.54 -11.86 -25.41
C SER A 430 32.99 -10.76 -24.50
N PHE A 431 33.37 -9.50 -24.73
CA PHE A 431 32.80 -8.34 -24.04
C PHE A 431 31.29 -8.23 -24.25
N ARG A 432 30.84 -8.27 -25.50
CA ARG A 432 29.42 -8.16 -25.86
C ARG A 432 28.58 -9.25 -25.22
N LEU A 433 29.11 -10.48 -25.17
CA LEU A 433 28.48 -11.60 -24.46
C LEU A 433 28.41 -11.31 -22.95
N ALA A 434 29.54 -10.97 -22.32
CA ALA A 434 29.59 -10.68 -20.89
C ALA A 434 28.53 -9.64 -20.48
N VAL A 435 28.46 -8.53 -21.20
CA VAL A 435 27.51 -7.44 -20.93
C VAL A 435 26.07 -7.88 -21.22
N ALA A 436 25.81 -8.62 -22.30
CA ALA A 436 24.46 -9.12 -22.58
C ALA A 436 23.92 -10.05 -21.47
N GLY A 437 24.78 -10.91 -20.91
CA GLY A 437 24.41 -11.75 -19.77
C GLY A 437 24.17 -10.94 -18.49
N LEU A 438 25.03 -9.97 -18.21
CA LEU A 438 24.85 -9.06 -17.06
C LEU A 438 23.60 -8.18 -17.19
N LEU A 439 23.28 -7.71 -18.39
CA LEU A 439 22.07 -6.95 -18.69
C LEU A 439 20.82 -7.80 -18.45
N ALA A 440 20.81 -9.06 -18.90
CA ALA A 440 19.68 -9.95 -18.68
C ALA A 440 19.45 -10.22 -17.18
N ILE A 441 20.51 -10.36 -16.38
CA ILE A 441 20.38 -10.49 -14.92
C ILE A 441 19.84 -9.17 -14.33
N ALA A 442 20.38 -8.02 -14.76
CA ALA A 442 19.94 -6.72 -14.25
C ALA A 442 18.49 -6.39 -14.63
N GLU A 443 18.04 -6.81 -15.81
CA GLU A 443 16.67 -6.72 -16.30
C GLU A 443 15.75 -7.65 -15.52
N GLN A 444 16.15 -8.91 -15.29
CA GLN A 444 15.38 -9.87 -14.50
C GLN A 444 15.08 -9.36 -13.08
N PHE A 445 16.00 -8.62 -12.48
CA PHE A 445 15.85 -8.06 -11.13
C PHE A 445 15.36 -6.61 -11.11
N GLU A 446 14.98 -6.04 -12.27
CA GLU A 446 14.48 -4.65 -12.41
C GLU A 446 15.43 -3.59 -11.81
N VAL A 447 16.73 -3.88 -11.80
CA VAL A 447 17.77 -2.98 -11.24
C VAL A 447 18.05 -1.83 -12.21
N LEU A 448 18.04 -2.11 -13.51
CA LEU A 448 18.19 -1.11 -14.56
C LEU A 448 16.81 -0.72 -15.12
N SER A 449 16.63 0.56 -15.46
CA SER A 449 15.42 1.00 -16.17
C SER A 449 15.41 0.46 -17.60
N GLU A 450 14.22 0.37 -18.20
CA GLU A 450 14.07 -0.03 -19.61
C GLU A 450 14.92 0.86 -20.54
N ASP A 451 14.98 2.16 -20.26
CA ASP A 451 15.82 3.12 -21.01
C ASP A 451 17.32 2.80 -20.89
N ALA A 452 17.78 2.39 -19.71
CA ALA A 452 19.16 2.00 -19.47
C ALA A 452 19.50 0.71 -20.25
N VAL A 453 18.61 -0.28 -20.23
CA VAL A 453 18.75 -1.52 -21.00
C VAL A 453 18.79 -1.22 -22.50
N ALA A 454 17.91 -0.34 -23.00
CA ALA A 454 17.91 0.08 -24.40
C ALA A 454 19.17 0.86 -24.79
N ALA A 455 19.64 1.76 -23.92
CA ALA A 455 20.88 2.52 -24.12
C ALA A 455 22.10 1.59 -24.21
N TRP A 456 22.17 0.58 -23.34
CA TRP A 456 23.21 -0.45 -23.38
C TRP A 456 23.13 -1.32 -24.62
N THR A 457 21.92 -1.74 -25.01
CA THR A 457 21.71 -2.51 -26.24
C THR A 457 22.18 -1.74 -27.47
N SER A 458 21.87 -0.43 -27.52
CA SER A 458 22.35 0.47 -28.58
C SER A 458 23.86 0.66 -28.52
N TYR A 459 24.43 0.86 -27.33
CA TYR A 459 25.87 1.01 -27.13
C TYR A 459 26.64 -0.23 -27.62
N LEU A 460 26.21 -1.43 -27.23
CA LEU A 460 26.84 -2.69 -27.67
C LEU A 460 26.80 -2.88 -29.19
N THR A 461 25.73 -2.40 -29.84
CA THR A 461 25.50 -2.57 -31.27
C THR A 461 26.25 -1.54 -32.12
N ASN A 462 26.20 -0.26 -31.71
CA ASN A 462 26.60 0.86 -32.55
C ASN A 462 28.03 1.33 -32.33
N GLN A 463 28.67 0.96 -31.21
CA GLN A 463 30.00 1.50 -30.89
C GLN A 463 31.17 0.83 -31.61
N SER A 464 32.25 1.59 -31.73
CA SER A 464 33.49 1.12 -32.35
C SER A 464 34.16 0.01 -31.52
N PRO A 465 34.75 -1.02 -32.15
CA PRO A 465 35.42 -2.11 -31.45
C PRO A 465 36.52 -1.65 -30.47
N ASN A 466 37.22 -0.56 -30.79
CA ASN A 466 38.31 -0.02 -29.96
C ASN A 466 37.77 0.63 -28.68
N GLU A 467 36.67 1.37 -28.75
CA GLU A 467 36.04 2.00 -27.57
C GLU A 467 35.44 0.95 -26.62
N LEU A 468 34.86 -0.12 -27.16
CA LEU A 468 34.34 -1.24 -26.36
C LEU A 468 35.48 -1.97 -25.64
N LEU A 469 36.63 -2.16 -26.29
CA LEU A 469 37.79 -2.78 -25.68
C LEU A 469 38.45 -1.90 -24.62
N ASP A 470 38.49 -0.59 -24.85
CA ASP A 470 38.98 0.38 -23.86
C ASP A 470 38.10 0.37 -22.59
N ASP A 471 36.77 0.33 -22.74
CA ASP A 471 35.83 0.23 -21.61
C ASP A 471 35.96 -1.10 -20.85
N PHE A 472 36.25 -2.20 -21.56
CA PHE A 472 36.50 -3.51 -20.96
C PHE A 472 37.81 -3.56 -20.17
N THR A 473 38.89 -3.05 -20.76
CA THR A 473 40.23 -3.07 -20.16
C THR A 473 40.37 -2.05 -19.03
N SER A 474 39.66 -0.93 -19.12
CA SER A 474 39.54 0.09 -18.07
C SER A 474 38.52 -0.29 -16.99
N GLY A 475 38.01 -1.53 -17.01
CA GLY A 475 36.96 -2.00 -16.13
C GLY A 475 37.24 -1.76 -14.64
N LYS A 476 36.18 -1.49 -13.89
CA LYS A 476 36.24 -1.33 -12.43
C LYS A 476 36.03 -2.67 -11.74
N THR A 477 36.75 -2.89 -10.64
CA THR A 477 36.49 -4.02 -9.75
C THR A 477 35.24 -3.78 -8.91
N PHE A 478 34.24 -4.64 -9.05
CA PHE A 478 33.01 -4.68 -8.25
C PHE A 478 32.82 -6.09 -7.70
N LEU A 479 32.66 -6.23 -6.38
CA LEU A 479 32.56 -7.54 -5.70
C LEU A 479 33.67 -8.54 -6.10
N ASN A 480 34.91 -8.06 -6.18
CA ASN A 480 36.10 -8.83 -6.62
C ASN A 480 36.07 -9.32 -8.08
N SER A 481 35.11 -8.87 -8.87
CA SER A 481 35.05 -9.13 -10.31
C SER A 481 35.30 -7.85 -11.11
N THR A 482 36.04 -7.96 -12.21
CA THR A 482 36.21 -6.83 -13.14
C THR A 482 34.97 -6.72 -14.01
N ILE A 483 34.29 -5.57 -13.96
CA ILE A 483 33.18 -5.23 -14.83
C ILE A 483 33.52 -4.02 -15.70
N PRO A 484 32.89 -3.89 -16.89
CA PRO A 484 33.14 -2.75 -17.77
C PRO A 484 32.95 -1.42 -17.04
N LEU A 485 33.78 -0.42 -17.33
CA LEU A 485 33.81 0.82 -16.57
C LEU A 485 32.45 1.53 -16.60
N ARG A 486 31.90 1.76 -17.80
CA ARG A 486 30.61 2.45 -17.97
C ARG A 486 29.46 1.64 -17.38
N PHE A 487 29.44 0.32 -17.59
CA PHE A 487 28.39 -0.55 -17.04
C PHE A 487 28.44 -0.56 -15.52
N GLY A 488 29.65 -0.63 -14.98
CA GLY A 488 29.89 -0.59 -13.55
C GLY A 488 29.46 0.75 -12.94
N GLU A 489 29.73 1.88 -13.58
CA GLU A 489 29.29 3.19 -13.07
C GLU A 489 27.77 3.35 -13.08
N GLU A 490 27.10 2.91 -14.14
CA GLU A 490 25.65 2.97 -14.25
C GLU A 490 24.96 1.98 -13.31
N LEU A 491 25.46 0.75 -13.24
CA LEU A 491 25.00 -0.26 -12.29
C LEU A 491 25.24 0.22 -10.86
N LEU A 492 26.42 0.74 -10.53
CA LEU A 492 26.71 1.30 -9.20
C LEU A 492 25.82 2.49 -8.90
N GLY A 493 25.53 3.36 -9.87
CA GLY A 493 24.62 4.50 -9.73
C GLY A 493 23.20 4.05 -9.43
N ASN A 494 22.67 3.10 -10.21
CA ASN A 494 21.32 2.56 -10.03
C ASN A 494 21.21 1.70 -8.78
N MET A 495 22.23 0.90 -8.48
CA MET A 495 22.33 0.20 -7.20
C MET A 495 22.52 1.16 -6.04
N GLN A 496 23.19 2.29 -6.20
CA GLN A 496 23.26 3.29 -5.14
C GLN A 496 21.88 3.94 -4.95
N ALA A 497 21.14 4.23 -6.01
CA ALA A 497 19.74 4.64 -5.90
C ALA A 497 18.90 3.58 -5.17
N ASP A 498 18.99 2.30 -5.55
CA ASP A 498 18.11 1.23 -5.05
C ASP A 498 18.57 0.59 -3.72
N LEU A 499 19.87 0.63 -3.39
CA LEU A 499 20.45 0.04 -2.18
C LEU A 499 20.63 1.10 -1.07
N VAL A 500 20.90 2.37 -1.41
CA VAL A 500 21.21 3.42 -0.41
C VAL A 500 20.00 4.28 -0.10
N SER A 501 19.18 4.63 -1.11
CA SER A 501 18.01 5.49 -0.91
C SER A 501 16.99 4.85 0.04
N PRO A 502 16.62 3.56 -0.12
CA PRO A 502 15.64 2.93 0.77
C PRO A 502 16.09 2.79 2.21
N LEU A 503 17.38 2.54 2.46
CA LEU A 503 17.91 2.46 3.81
C LEU A 503 17.66 3.74 4.63
N ASN A 504 17.69 4.91 3.97
CA ASN A 504 17.46 6.18 4.66
C ASN A 504 16.02 6.28 5.16
N TYR A 505 15.05 5.93 4.32
CA TYR A 505 13.66 6.06 4.72
C TYR A 505 13.15 4.85 5.52
N ILE A 506 13.65 3.62 5.34
CA ILE A 506 13.19 2.45 6.11
C ILE A 506 13.36 2.66 7.61
N SER A 507 14.52 3.17 8.06
CA SER A 507 14.77 3.47 9.47
C SER A 507 13.86 4.56 10.01
N ILE A 508 13.69 5.65 9.23
CA ILE A 508 12.81 6.77 9.61
C ILE A 508 11.36 6.28 9.68
N VAL A 509 10.91 5.61 8.63
CA VAL A 509 9.55 5.12 8.49
C VAL A 509 9.24 4.06 9.54
N GLY A 510 10.15 3.14 9.83
CA GLY A 510 9.96 2.13 10.87
C GLY A 510 9.93 2.73 12.28
N GLY A 511 10.73 3.76 12.57
CA GLY A 511 10.59 4.53 13.82
C GLY A 511 9.27 5.29 13.89
N CYS A 512 8.87 5.95 12.80
CA CYS A 512 7.57 6.64 12.67
C CYS A 512 6.39 5.67 12.81
N LEU A 513 6.50 4.44 12.29
CA LEU A 513 5.49 3.39 12.43
C LEU A 513 5.23 3.08 13.92
N LEU A 514 6.29 2.86 14.69
CA LEU A 514 6.18 2.60 16.14
C LEU A 514 5.56 3.79 16.87
N LEU A 515 5.90 5.03 16.50
CA LEU A 515 5.29 6.24 17.05
C LEU A 515 3.82 6.40 16.66
N CYS A 516 3.44 6.04 15.43
CA CYS A 516 2.04 6.05 14.99
C CYS A 516 1.21 5.00 15.74
N LEU A 517 1.75 3.79 15.92
CA LEU A 517 1.12 2.76 16.74
C LEU A 517 0.96 3.21 18.20
N LEU A 518 1.98 3.89 18.75
CA LEU A 518 1.89 4.50 20.07
C LEU A 518 0.78 5.55 20.13
N LEU A 519 0.68 6.43 19.13
CA LEU A 519 -0.38 7.44 19.08
C LEU A 519 -1.77 6.78 19.09
N LEU A 520 -1.97 5.71 18.31
CA LEU A 520 -3.23 4.95 18.28
C LEU A 520 -3.55 4.29 19.64
N MET A 521 -2.54 3.71 20.28
CA MET A 521 -2.68 3.16 21.63
C MET A 521 -3.13 4.25 22.62
N LEU A 522 -2.50 5.43 22.59
CA LEU A 522 -2.83 6.56 23.48
C LEU A 522 -4.25 7.10 23.24
N LEU A 523 -4.72 7.13 22.00
CA LEU A 523 -6.06 7.59 21.66
C LEU A 523 -7.17 6.61 22.12
N THR A 524 -6.85 5.31 22.22
CA THR A 524 -7.79 4.25 22.60
C THR A 524 -7.75 3.86 24.08
N LEU A 525 -6.71 4.28 24.82
CA LEU A 525 -6.56 4.03 26.25
C LEU A 525 -7.68 4.68 27.10
N ARG A 526 -8.48 3.84 27.79
CA ARG A 526 -9.57 4.25 28.70
C ARG A 526 -9.07 4.75 30.06
N ARG A 527 -8.00 4.15 30.62
CA ARG A 527 -7.34 4.58 31.87
C ARG A 527 -5.83 4.29 31.81
N THR A 528 -5.01 5.26 32.19
CA THR A 528 -3.55 5.12 32.25
C THR A 528 -3.15 4.21 33.41
N SER A 529 -2.76 2.98 33.10
CA SER A 529 -2.15 2.08 34.08
C SER A 529 -0.63 2.25 34.08
N LYS A 530 0.05 1.86 35.17
CA LYS A 530 1.52 1.85 35.22
C LYS A 530 2.12 1.00 34.09
N TYR A 531 1.45 -0.10 33.71
CA TYR A 531 1.87 -0.98 32.62
C TYR A 531 1.75 -0.31 31.24
N ALA A 532 0.68 0.47 31.02
CA ALA A 532 0.53 1.25 29.78
C ALA A 532 1.64 2.31 29.65
N GLY A 533 2.04 2.94 30.76
CA GLY A 533 3.17 3.88 30.79
C GLY A 533 4.51 3.21 30.44
N VAL A 534 4.76 2.00 30.95
CA VAL A 534 5.98 1.23 30.61
C VAL A 534 6.00 0.85 29.13
N SER A 535 4.88 0.33 28.58
CA SER A 535 4.78 0.01 27.15
C SER A 535 4.99 1.25 26.27
N THR A 536 4.44 2.41 26.67
CA THR A 536 4.70 3.69 25.99
C THR A 536 6.19 4.05 25.94
N VAL A 537 6.90 3.94 27.08
CA VAL A 537 8.34 4.24 27.13
C VAL A 537 9.13 3.25 26.26
N CYS A 538 8.82 1.96 26.32
CA CYS A 538 9.48 0.95 25.50
C CYS A 538 9.35 1.25 23.99
N ARG A 539 8.14 1.62 23.53
CA ARG A 539 7.88 2.01 22.13
C ARG A 539 8.69 3.21 21.69
N VAL A 540 8.80 4.23 22.53
CA VAL A 540 9.62 5.42 22.24
C VAL A 540 11.10 5.04 22.16
N VAL A 541 11.59 4.21 23.10
CA VAL A 541 12.99 3.75 23.10
C VAL A 541 13.30 2.93 21.86
N LEU A 542 12.42 2.02 21.45
CA LEU A 542 12.61 1.20 20.26
C LEU A 542 12.48 2.02 18.97
N ALA A 543 11.60 3.03 18.93
CA ALA A 543 11.55 4.01 17.84
C ALA A 543 12.86 4.81 17.74
N CYS A 544 13.43 5.27 18.86
CA CYS A 544 14.75 5.89 18.89
C CYS A 544 15.85 4.93 18.42
N GLY A 545 15.76 3.65 18.78
CA GLY A 545 16.64 2.60 18.28
C GLY A 545 16.60 2.47 16.75
N MET A 546 15.41 2.51 16.15
CA MET A 546 15.23 2.55 14.69
C MET A 546 15.86 3.80 14.06
N PHE A 547 15.68 4.98 14.65
CA PHE A 547 16.33 6.19 14.14
C PHE A 547 17.87 6.14 14.26
N ALA A 548 18.39 5.51 15.31
CA ALA A 548 19.82 5.39 15.55
C ALA A 548 20.54 4.56 14.48
N THR A 549 19.87 3.61 13.81
CA THR A 549 20.51 2.81 12.74
C THR A 549 20.97 3.66 11.56
N ILE A 550 20.41 4.87 11.38
CA ILE A 550 20.84 5.84 10.35
C ILE A 550 22.25 6.36 10.65
N VAL A 551 22.56 6.59 11.93
CA VAL A 551 23.83 7.18 12.37
C VAL A 551 25.00 6.21 12.18
N PHE A 552 24.75 4.91 12.32
CA PHE A 552 25.77 3.86 12.18
C PHE A 552 26.04 3.44 10.73
N ARG A 553 25.43 4.13 9.77
CA ARG A 553 25.57 3.85 8.35
C ARG A 553 26.94 4.33 7.82
N PRO A 554 27.69 3.51 7.08
CA PRO A 554 28.88 3.97 6.37
C PRO A 554 28.54 5.01 5.29
N SER A 555 29.34 6.08 5.19
CA SER A 555 29.20 7.16 4.20
C SER A 555 29.93 6.90 2.88
N ASP A 556 30.73 5.83 2.81
CA ASP A 556 31.73 5.51 1.78
C ASP A 556 31.21 4.45 0.77
N PRO A 557 31.92 4.15 -0.36
CA PRO A 557 31.29 3.53 -1.55
C PRO A 557 30.64 2.17 -1.28
N VAL A 558 29.76 1.76 -2.21
CA VAL A 558 28.88 0.57 -2.18
C VAL A 558 29.52 -0.65 -1.50
N ASN A 559 30.80 -0.94 -1.80
CA ASN A 559 31.57 -2.06 -1.20
C ASN A 559 31.65 -2.03 0.34
N SER A 560 31.75 -0.85 0.95
CA SER A 560 31.76 -0.69 2.42
C SER A 560 30.38 -0.76 3.05
N THR A 561 29.32 -0.47 2.27
CA THR A 561 27.93 -0.48 2.73
C THR A 561 27.29 -1.86 2.65
N LEU A 562 27.73 -2.73 1.74
CA LEU A 562 27.15 -4.07 1.54
C LEU A 562 27.05 -4.92 2.82
N PRO A 563 28.08 -5.03 3.67
CA PRO A 563 28.00 -5.79 4.91
C PRO A 563 26.95 -5.26 5.87
N PHE A 564 26.79 -3.93 5.92
CA PHE A 564 25.74 -3.29 6.71
C PHE A 564 24.35 -3.61 6.15
N VAL A 565 24.16 -3.53 4.82
CA VAL A 565 22.87 -3.82 4.18
C VAL A 565 22.42 -5.26 4.43
N ASN A 566 23.35 -6.22 4.44
CA ASN A 566 23.06 -7.62 4.74
C ASN A 566 22.49 -7.86 6.15
N VAL A 567 22.90 -7.06 7.14
CA VAL A 567 22.46 -7.19 8.54
C VAL A 567 21.27 -6.27 8.84
N PHE A 568 21.03 -5.27 8.00
CA PHE A 568 20.03 -4.23 8.23
C PHE A 568 18.60 -4.77 8.32
N LEU A 569 18.11 -5.53 7.33
CA LEU A 569 16.76 -6.10 7.36
C LEU A 569 16.52 -7.00 8.59
N PRO A 570 17.46 -7.90 8.97
CA PRO A 570 17.36 -8.66 10.22
C PRO A 570 17.29 -7.79 11.48
N VAL A 571 18.01 -6.68 11.53
CA VAL A 571 17.96 -5.74 12.66
C VAL A 571 16.58 -5.08 12.75
N VAL A 572 16.02 -4.64 11.63
CA VAL A 572 14.66 -4.06 11.59
C VAL A 572 13.62 -5.07 12.08
N ALA A 573 13.66 -6.31 11.56
CA ALA A 573 12.77 -7.39 12.02
C ALA A 573 12.98 -7.70 13.52
N GLY A 574 14.23 -7.70 13.98
CA GLY A 574 14.60 -7.93 15.38
C GLY A 574 14.03 -6.86 16.32
N ILE A 575 14.02 -5.59 15.92
CA ILE A 575 13.42 -4.50 16.70
C ILE A 575 11.90 -4.69 16.83
N PHE A 576 11.21 -5.04 15.73
CA PHE A 576 9.77 -5.32 15.79
C PHE A 576 9.44 -6.56 16.62
N ALA A 577 10.24 -7.62 16.54
CA ALA A 577 10.10 -8.80 17.37
C ALA A 577 10.31 -8.47 18.86
N LEU A 578 11.29 -7.61 19.16
CA LEU A 578 11.56 -7.17 20.53
C LEU A 578 10.41 -6.34 21.09
N GLU A 579 9.82 -5.45 20.31
CA GLU A 579 8.62 -4.69 20.69
C GLU A 579 7.48 -5.63 21.08
N LEU A 580 7.16 -6.61 20.22
CA LEU A 580 6.09 -7.57 20.47
C LEU A 580 6.36 -8.42 21.73
N ALA A 581 7.61 -8.84 21.94
CA ALA A 581 8.01 -9.60 23.12
C ALA A 581 7.89 -8.76 24.40
N VAL A 582 8.30 -7.49 24.36
CA VAL A 582 8.18 -6.57 25.48
C VAL A 582 6.72 -6.35 25.86
N ASP A 583 5.85 -6.09 24.88
CA ASP A 583 4.42 -5.93 25.12
C ASP A 583 3.80 -7.18 25.74
N TYR A 584 4.12 -8.38 25.20
CA TYR A 584 3.65 -9.64 25.76
C TYR A 584 4.05 -9.80 27.23
N VAL A 585 5.31 -9.51 27.57
CA VAL A 585 5.82 -9.59 28.94
C VAL A 585 5.08 -8.61 29.86
N ILE A 586 4.83 -7.37 29.39
CA ILE A 586 4.09 -6.35 30.15
C ILE A 586 2.66 -6.83 30.45
N TYR A 587 1.94 -7.33 29.45
CA TYR A 587 0.59 -7.86 29.61
C TYR A 587 0.56 -9.09 30.51
N TRP A 588 1.56 -9.97 30.42
CA TRP A 588 1.70 -11.12 31.31
C TRP A 588 1.86 -10.70 32.78
N PHE A 589 2.70 -9.69 33.07
CA PHE A 589 2.83 -9.14 34.42
C PHE A 589 1.55 -8.48 34.91
N MET A 590 0.86 -7.73 34.03
CA MET A 590 -0.43 -7.12 34.34
C MET A 590 -1.47 -8.18 34.73
N ALA A 591 -1.61 -9.25 33.93
CA ALA A 591 -2.51 -10.36 34.21
C ALA A 591 -2.18 -11.06 35.53
N ARG A 592 -0.89 -11.32 35.80
CA ARG A 592 -0.44 -11.93 37.06
C ARG A 592 -0.76 -11.07 38.28
N ASN A 593 -0.60 -9.75 38.17
CA ASN A 593 -0.88 -8.82 39.27
C ASN A 593 -2.38 -8.59 39.48
N LEU A 594 -3.20 -8.64 38.43
CA LEU A 594 -4.66 -8.66 38.55
C LEU A 594 -5.14 -9.94 39.25
N LYS A 595 -4.58 -11.12 38.88
CA LYS A 595 -4.85 -12.40 39.55
C LYS A 595 -4.48 -12.35 41.03
N ARG A 596 -3.32 -11.79 41.38
CA ARG A 596 -2.87 -11.63 42.78
C ARG A 596 -3.76 -10.70 43.60
N ARG A 597 -4.42 -9.72 42.97
CA ARG A 597 -5.30 -8.75 43.64
C ARG A 597 -6.76 -9.21 43.75
N GLY A 598 -7.08 -10.46 43.37
CA GLY A 598 -8.40 -11.06 43.60
C GLY A 598 -9.54 -10.52 42.72
N LEU A 599 -9.26 -9.71 41.70
CA LEU A 599 -10.29 -9.05 40.86
C LEU A 599 -10.89 -9.96 39.75
N LEU A 600 -10.83 -11.28 39.93
CA LEU A 600 -11.55 -12.27 39.11
C LEU A 600 -12.59 -13.06 39.91
N SER A 601 -12.90 -12.65 41.15
CA SER A 601 -13.95 -13.26 41.96
C SER A 601 -15.34 -13.25 41.31
N ARG A 602 -15.56 -12.45 40.25
CA ARG A 602 -16.80 -12.45 39.49
C ARG A 602 -16.95 -13.65 38.53
N ASN A 603 -15.85 -14.25 38.06
CA ASN A 603 -15.93 -15.44 37.21
C ASN A 603 -15.91 -16.73 38.04
N GLU A 604 -15.28 -16.75 39.22
CA GLU A 604 -15.38 -17.90 40.13
C GLU A 604 -16.75 -17.99 40.80
N ALA A 605 -17.39 -16.85 41.14
CA ALA A 605 -18.76 -16.83 41.64
C ALA A 605 -19.78 -17.36 40.62
N LEU A 606 -19.65 -17.00 39.33
CA LEU A 606 -20.53 -17.53 38.26
C LEU A 606 -20.29 -19.03 37.99
N ILE A 607 -19.07 -19.53 38.23
CA ILE A 607 -18.74 -20.96 38.12
C ILE A 607 -19.29 -21.73 39.33
N GLU A 608 -19.26 -21.16 40.55
CA GLU A 608 -19.92 -21.74 41.72
C GLU A 608 -21.45 -21.71 41.61
N GLU A 609 -22.04 -20.63 41.09
CA GLU A 609 -23.49 -20.51 40.86
C GLU A 609 -24.00 -21.54 39.81
N SER A 610 -23.18 -21.86 38.80
CA SER A 610 -23.50 -22.95 37.85
C SER A 610 -23.32 -24.36 38.43
N LYS A 611 -22.58 -24.52 39.54
CA LYS A 611 -22.44 -25.80 40.25
C LYS A 611 -23.59 -26.03 41.23
N THR A 612 -24.10 -24.98 41.89
CA THR A 612 -25.29 -25.08 42.76
C THR A 612 -26.58 -25.34 41.98
N PHE A 613 -26.68 -24.91 40.72
CA PHE A 613 -27.84 -25.19 39.87
C PHE A 613 -27.92 -26.65 39.35
N LYS A 614 -26.91 -27.49 39.59
CA LYS A 614 -26.92 -28.93 39.24
C LYS A 614 -27.27 -29.85 40.41
N THR A 615 -27.59 -29.30 41.58
CA THR A 615 -27.93 -30.05 42.81
C THR A 615 -29.29 -29.66 43.42
N VAL A 616 -30.17 -29.07 42.61
CA VAL A 616 -31.61 -28.95 42.85
C VAL A 616 -32.31 -29.50 41.62
#